data_AF-A0A196QC04-F1
#
_entry.id   AF-A0A196QC04-F1
#
_cell.length_a   1.000
_cell.length_b   1.000
_cell.length_c   1.000
_cell.angle_alpha   90.00
_cell.angle_beta   90.00
_cell.angle_gamma   90.00
#
_symmetry.space_group_name_H-M   'P 1'
#
loop_
_entity.id
_entity.type
_entity.pdbx_description
1 polymer ?
#
loop_
_entity_poly.entity_id
_entity_poly.type
_entity_poly.pdbx_seq_one_letter_code
_entity_poly.pdbx_strand_id
1 'polypeptide(L)'
;MAIPDFQSVMRPVLQTVSDGQARALADVREAVKEAFELSEEERKERLPSGNQTVINNRVGWARTYLNKAGLLTIPERGMVQITERGQDALCNGPERISVAWLKQFPEFHDFHTQKPKPVSDSLKPLDDTIEEATPDEQLASAHQSLMENLADEVLDSIRKASPSFFEKLVVDLMISMGYGGSRKEAGQATQTTNDDGIDGIIKEDKLGLDTIYLQAKRWTNTVHRPEIDKFIGALTRQRARKGVFLTTSDFSSGARDAAAGLDMKVVLIDGRELAQLMIENNLGVNVKDVYEVKQVDTDYFIEE
;
A
#
# COMPACT_ATOMS: atom_id res chain seq x y z
N MET A 1 17.71 -3.08 -11.64
CA MET A 1 18.32 -3.93 -10.58
C MET A 1 17.56 -3.61 -9.31
N ALA A 2 17.30 -4.56 -8.40
CA ALA A 2 16.48 -4.24 -7.23
C ALA A 2 17.04 -3.04 -6.45
N ILE A 3 16.16 -2.14 -5.98
CA ILE A 3 16.54 -1.02 -5.11
C ILE A 3 17.31 -1.59 -3.91
N PRO A 4 18.52 -1.09 -3.58
CA PRO A 4 19.35 -1.66 -2.52
C PRO A 4 18.65 -1.58 -1.17
N ASP A 5 18.84 -2.61 -0.34
CA ASP A 5 18.30 -2.63 1.02
C ASP A 5 18.91 -1.53 1.90
N PHE A 6 18.26 -1.27 3.02
CA PHE A 6 18.64 -0.18 3.91
C PHE A 6 20.05 -0.34 4.52
N GLN A 7 20.54 -1.57 4.75
CA GLN A 7 21.88 -1.80 5.26
C GLN A 7 22.93 -1.57 4.16
N SER A 8 22.64 -2.01 2.93
CA SER A 8 23.53 -1.83 1.77
C SER A 8 23.79 -0.37 1.42
N VAL A 9 22.84 0.55 1.70
CA VAL A 9 23.05 1.98 1.48
C VAL A 9 23.86 2.68 2.59
N MET A 10 24.09 2.05 3.76
CA MET A 10 24.80 2.68 4.88
C MET A 10 26.23 3.10 4.54
N ARG A 11 27.00 2.21 3.90
CA ARG A 11 28.39 2.52 3.54
C ARG A 11 28.49 3.60 2.46
N PRO A 12 27.71 3.56 1.36
CA PRO A 12 27.63 4.65 0.40
C PRO A 12 27.27 5.99 1.06
N VAL A 13 26.31 6.01 2.01
CA VAL A 13 26.00 7.23 2.78
C VAL A 13 27.25 7.78 3.48
N LEU A 14 28.04 6.96 4.17
CA LEU A 14 29.30 7.44 4.79
C LEU A 14 30.32 7.91 3.75
N GLN A 15 30.46 7.21 2.62
CA GLN A 15 31.40 7.58 1.57
C GLN A 15 31.10 8.97 1.00
N THR A 16 29.82 9.33 0.86
CA THR A 16 29.43 10.65 0.35
C THR A 16 29.90 11.82 1.22
N VAL A 17 30.13 11.60 2.51
CA VAL A 17 30.60 12.62 3.47
C VAL A 17 32.01 12.33 4.00
N SER A 18 32.77 11.49 3.28
CA SER A 18 34.11 11.04 3.68
C SER A 18 35.15 12.16 3.77
N ASP A 19 34.90 13.31 3.13
CA ASP A 19 35.73 14.51 3.17
C ASP A 19 35.64 15.30 4.49
N GLY A 20 34.77 14.88 5.42
CA GLY A 20 34.57 15.55 6.69
C GLY A 20 33.69 16.80 6.60
N GLN A 21 33.21 17.18 5.41
CA GLN A 21 32.36 18.36 5.23
C GLN A 21 30.89 18.03 5.50
N ALA A 22 30.16 18.98 6.10
CA ALA A 22 28.72 18.86 6.26
C ALA A 22 28.03 18.99 4.89
N ARG A 23 27.20 18.01 4.52
CA ARG A 23 26.45 17.99 3.25
C ARG A 23 24.95 17.91 3.50
N ALA A 24 24.16 18.47 2.61
CA ALA A 24 22.70 18.35 2.71
C ALA A 24 22.27 16.90 2.45
N LEU A 25 21.28 16.43 3.20
CA LEU A 25 20.71 15.09 3.05
C LEU A 25 20.10 14.88 1.66
N ALA A 26 19.64 15.95 1.01
CA ALA A 26 19.21 15.91 -0.38
C ALA A 26 20.36 15.48 -1.31
N ASP A 27 21.54 16.07 -1.15
CA ASP A 27 22.72 15.75 -1.95
C ASP A 27 23.23 14.33 -1.66
N VAL A 28 23.20 13.91 -0.39
CA VAL A 28 23.53 12.53 0.00
C VAL A 28 22.59 11.53 -0.67
N ARG A 29 21.28 11.82 -0.72
CA ARG A 29 20.30 10.96 -1.41
C ARG A 29 20.59 10.85 -2.90
N GLU A 30 20.90 11.96 -3.58
CA GLU A 30 21.24 11.93 -5.00
C GLU A 30 22.54 11.16 -5.26
N ALA A 31 23.58 11.42 -4.47
CA ALA A 31 24.85 10.71 -4.62
C ALA A 31 24.71 9.20 -4.39
N VAL A 32 23.86 8.76 -3.46
CA VAL A 32 23.57 7.33 -3.27
C VAL A 32 22.82 6.75 -4.47
N LYS A 33 21.81 7.46 -5.02
CA LYS A 33 21.09 7.00 -6.23
C LYS A 33 22.02 6.86 -7.43
N GLU A 34 23.00 7.75 -7.56
CA GLU A 34 24.02 7.69 -8.61
C GLU A 34 24.99 6.52 -8.38
N ALA A 35 25.44 6.31 -7.15
CA ALA A 35 26.37 5.22 -6.81
C ALA A 35 25.78 3.82 -7.09
N PHE A 36 24.46 3.66 -7.00
CA PHE A 36 23.76 2.42 -7.33
C PHE A 36 23.18 2.38 -8.76
N GLU A 37 23.44 3.42 -9.57
CA GLU A 37 22.95 3.52 -10.96
C GLU A 37 21.44 3.28 -11.11
N LEU A 38 20.65 3.81 -10.16
CA LEU A 38 19.20 3.57 -10.13
C LEU A 38 18.50 4.22 -11.33
N SER A 39 17.62 3.46 -11.98
CA SER A 39 16.77 3.91 -13.07
C SER A 39 15.73 4.95 -12.63
N GLU A 40 15.14 5.65 -13.58
CA GLU A 40 14.08 6.64 -13.32
C GLU A 40 12.83 6.03 -12.66
N GLU A 41 12.52 4.78 -12.94
CA GLU A 41 11.40 4.05 -12.33
C GLU A 41 11.72 3.73 -10.86
N GLU A 42 12.89 3.15 -10.60
CA GLU A 42 13.38 2.81 -9.25
C GLU A 42 13.53 4.06 -8.36
N ARG A 43 13.94 5.20 -8.93
CA ARG A 43 14.02 6.49 -8.23
C ARG A 43 12.66 7.04 -7.80
N LYS A 44 11.59 6.69 -8.53
CA LYS A 44 10.22 7.18 -8.32
C LYS A 44 9.34 6.21 -7.52
N GLU A 45 9.81 4.98 -7.30
CA GLU A 45 9.09 3.98 -6.51
C GLU A 45 8.79 4.52 -5.10
N ARG A 46 7.51 4.49 -4.72
CA ARG A 46 7.03 5.03 -3.44
C ARG A 46 6.71 3.93 -2.45
N LEU A 47 6.88 4.24 -1.17
CA LEU A 47 6.31 3.42 -0.10
C LEU A 47 4.78 3.35 -0.25
N PRO A 48 4.12 2.31 0.27
CA PRO A 48 2.66 2.20 0.27
C PRO A 48 1.95 3.40 0.91
N SER A 49 2.61 4.11 1.85
CA SER A 49 2.11 5.35 2.46
C SER A 49 2.07 6.55 1.51
N GLY A 50 2.72 6.48 0.34
CA GLY A 50 2.71 7.52 -0.70
C GLY A 50 3.57 8.76 -0.42
N ASN A 51 4.05 8.96 0.82
CA ASN A 51 4.71 10.20 1.24
C ASN A 51 6.19 10.30 0.85
N GLN A 52 6.89 9.17 0.67
CA GLN A 52 8.33 9.13 0.38
C GLN A 52 8.65 8.03 -0.64
N THR A 53 9.74 8.21 -1.40
CA THR A 53 10.29 7.14 -2.23
C THR A 53 11.04 6.12 -1.39
N VAL A 54 11.03 4.86 -1.83
CA VAL A 54 11.68 3.74 -1.15
C VAL A 54 13.14 4.06 -0.84
N ILE A 55 13.90 4.49 -1.85
CA ILE A 55 15.32 4.84 -1.68
C ILE A 55 15.54 6.00 -0.71
N ASN A 56 14.69 7.04 -0.73
CA ASN A 56 14.83 8.18 0.18
C ASN A 56 14.54 7.80 1.63
N ASN A 57 13.60 6.88 1.86
CA ASN A 57 13.29 6.32 3.17
C ASN A 57 14.48 5.48 3.68
N ARG A 58 15.01 4.58 2.85
CA ARG A 58 16.18 3.76 3.19
C ARG A 58 17.41 4.60 3.51
N VAL A 59 17.74 5.62 2.72
CA VAL A 59 18.83 6.57 3.03
C VAL A 59 18.55 7.35 4.32
N GLY A 60 17.28 7.73 4.56
CA GLY A 60 16.86 8.41 5.80
C GLY A 60 17.11 7.56 7.04
N TRP A 61 16.72 6.28 7.00
CA TRP A 61 17.01 5.33 8.06
C TRP A 61 18.51 5.09 8.19
N ALA A 62 19.26 4.99 7.08
CA ALA A 62 20.71 4.74 7.09
C ALA A 62 21.41 5.83 7.87
N ARG A 63 21.06 7.08 7.58
CA ARG A 63 21.51 8.24 8.37
C ARG A 63 21.16 8.10 9.85
N THR A 64 19.91 7.74 10.19
CA THR A 64 19.48 7.58 11.59
C THR A 64 20.32 6.54 12.33
N TYR A 65 20.53 5.37 11.75
CA TYR A 65 21.26 4.28 12.42
C TYR A 65 22.75 4.60 12.55
N LEU A 66 23.38 5.14 11.50
CA LEU A 66 24.75 5.59 11.55
C LEU A 66 24.97 6.73 12.56
N ASN A 67 23.99 7.64 12.69
CA ASN A 67 24.03 8.68 13.70
C ASN A 67 23.91 8.11 15.13
N LYS A 68 22.98 7.18 15.36
CA LYS A 68 22.81 6.51 16.66
C LYS A 68 24.03 5.65 17.04
N ALA A 69 24.77 5.14 16.07
CA ALA A 69 26.05 4.46 16.29
C ALA A 69 27.26 5.40 16.43
N GLY A 70 27.05 6.71 16.30
CA GLY A 70 28.11 7.72 16.43
C GLY A 70 29.05 7.81 15.22
N LEU A 71 28.72 7.18 14.09
CA LEU A 71 29.49 7.28 12.84
C LEU A 71 29.17 8.56 12.05
N LEU A 72 27.98 9.12 12.27
CA LEU A 72 27.54 10.40 11.70
C LEU A 72 27.08 11.36 12.79
N THR A 73 27.21 12.65 12.51
CA THR A 73 26.57 13.74 13.25
C THR A 73 25.65 14.53 12.33
N ILE A 74 24.70 15.24 12.94
CA ILE A 74 23.75 16.12 12.27
C ILE A 74 24.05 17.51 12.81
N PRO A 75 24.99 18.26 12.19
CA PRO A 75 25.42 19.56 12.72
C PRO A 75 24.30 20.59 12.66
N GLU A 76 23.51 20.56 11.59
CA GLU A 76 22.34 21.41 11.38
C GLU A 76 21.20 20.61 10.76
N ARG A 77 19.98 21.17 10.79
CA ARG A 77 18.79 20.51 10.25
C ARG A 77 18.99 20.18 8.77
N GLY A 78 18.83 18.90 8.45
CA GLY A 78 18.98 18.41 7.08
C GLY A 78 20.43 18.24 6.62
N MET A 79 21.42 18.50 7.47
CA MET A 79 22.83 18.26 7.17
C MET A 79 23.31 16.93 7.72
N VAL A 80 24.37 16.40 7.12
CA VAL A 80 25.03 15.14 7.49
C VAL A 80 26.53 15.36 7.45
N GLN A 81 27.23 14.94 8.50
CA GLN A 81 28.69 15.02 8.58
C GLN A 81 29.25 13.75 9.23
N ILE A 82 30.35 13.22 8.69
CA ILE A 82 31.04 12.06 9.25
C ILE A 82 31.80 12.42 10.52
N THR A 83 31.88 11.49 11.47
CA THR A 83 32.72 11.61 12.67
C THR A 83 34.07 10.94 12.47
N GLU A 84 35.01 11.13 13.40
CA GLU A 84 36.27 10.35 13.42
C GLU A 84 36.00 8.84 13.45
N ARG A 85 34.99 8.39 14.22
CA ARG A 85 34.54 6.99 14.24
C ARG A 85 34.01 6.53 12.88
N GLY A 86 33.28 7.40 12.17
CA GLY A 86 32.81 7.11 10.82
C GLY A 86 33.95 7.00 9.80
N GLN A 87 35.00 7.82 9.93
CA GLN A 87 36.20 7.72 9.09
C GLN A 87 36.96 6.42 9.35
N ASP A 88 37.14 6.06 10.63
CA ASP A 88 37.74 4.77 11.00
C ASP A 88 36.93 3.59 10.44
N ALA A 89 35.59 3.67 10.50
CA ALA A 89 34.71 2.67 9.90
C ALA A 89 34.87 2.55 8.37
N LEU A 90 35.20 3.62 7.65
CA LEU A 90 35.46 3.56 6.22
C LEU A 90 36.83 2.94 5.90
N CYS A 91 37.83 3.15 6.75
CA CYS A 91 39.19 2.64 6.56
C CYS A 91 39.36 1.18 7.02
N ASN A 92 38.81 0.85 8.19
CA ASN A 92 39.05 -0.41 8.89
C ASN A 92 37.78 -1.26 9.05
N GLY A 93 36.61 -0.71 8.73
CA GLY A 93 35.33 -1.41 8.83
C GLY A 93 35.01 -2.31 7.64
N PRO A 94 33.86 -3.02 7.71
CA PRO A 94 33.44 -3.95 6.68
C PRO A 94 33.01 -3.23 5.39
N GLU A 95 33.06 -3.95 4.28
CA GLU A 95 32.55 -3.47 2.99
C GLU A 95 31.03 -3.27 2.98
N ARG A 96 30.29 -4.07 3.77
CA ARG A 96 28.87 -3.85 4.06
C ARG A 96 28.70 -3.55 5.54
N ILE A 97 28.20 -2.36 5.86
CA ILE A 97 27.86 -1.99 7.23
C ILE A 97 26.49 -2.58 7.53
N SER A 98 26.46 -3.56 8.44
CA SER A 98 25.21 -4.19 8.89
C SER A 98 24.80 -3.70 10.27
N VAL A 99 23.52 -3.85 10.59
CA VAL A 99 22.98 -3.63 11.94
C VAL A 99 23.69 -4.53 12.96
N ALA A 100 24.01 -5.78 12.60
CA ALA A 100 24.83 -6.69 13.41
C ALA A 100 26.20 -6.09 13.73
N TRP A 101 26.87 -5.44 12.76
CA TRP A 101 28.13 -4.75 13.00
C TRP A 101 27.94 -3.47 13.84
N LEU A 102 26.87 -2.70 13.62
CA LEU A 102 26.58 -1.50 14.41
C LEU A 102 26.30 -1.81 15.89
N LYS A 103 25.79 -3.01 16.22
CA LYS A 103 25.56 -3.47 17.61
C LYS A 103 26.82 -3.54 18.47
N GLN A 104 28.02 -3.44 17.90
CA GLN A 104 29.25 -3.33 18.68
C GLN A 104 29.41 -1.97 19.39
N PHE A 105 28.73 -0.92 18.91
CA PHE A 105 28.79 0.41 19.50
C PHE A 105 27.78 0.53 20.65
N PRO A 106 28.19 0.88 21.88
CA PRO A 106 27.30 0.92 23.04
C PRO A 106 26.05 1.78 22.83
N GLU A 107 26.20 2.94 22.20
CA GLU A 107 25.11 3.89 21.95
C GLU A 107 24.04 3.31 21.01
N PHE A 108 24.48 2.50 20.02
CA PHE A 108 23.58 1.82 19.11
C PHE A 108 22.95 0.58 19.74
N HIS A 109 23.73 -0.19 20.51
CA HIS A 109 23.22 -1.33 21.25
C HIS A 109 22.08 -0.90 22.18
N ASP A 110 22.26 0.17 22.95
CA ASP A 110 21.23 0.69 23.86
C ASP A 110 19.99 1.18 23.11
N PHE A 111 20.16 1.86 21.97
CA PHE A 111 19.05 2.26 21.10
C PHE A 111 18.26 1.06 20.56
N HIS A 112 18.97 0.01 20.13
CA HIS A 112 18.38 -1.14 19.44
C HIS A 112 17.82 -2.21 20.40
N THR A 113 18.33 -2.29 21.63
CA THR A 113 17.89 -3.25 22.66
C THR A 113 16.87 -2.71 23.65
N GLN A 114 16.53 -1.41 23.60
CA GLN A 114 15.38 -0.85 24.30
C GLN A 114 14.04 -1.32 23.68
N LYS A 115 13.79 -2.64 23.70
CA LYS A 115 12.46 -3.23 23.70
C LYS A 115 11.98 -3.39 25.15
N PRO A 116 10.66 -3.32 25.43
CA PRO A 116 10.12 -3.62 26.75
C PRO A 116 10.55 -5.02 27.17
N LYS A 117 10.89 -5.22 28.46
CA LYS A 117 11.21 -6.53 29.05
C LYS A 117 10.30 -7.63 28.48
N PRO A 118 10.84 -8.68 27.84
CA PRO A 118 10.09 -9.89 27.63
C PRO A 118 10.01 -10.64 28.97
N VAL A 119 8.78 -10.87 29.43
CA VAL A 119 8.53 -11.95 30.37
C VAL A 119 8.76 -13.26 29.62
N SER A 120 9.64 -14.09 30.17
CA SER A 120 9.87 -15.51 29.83
C SER A 120 10.66 -15.82 28.56
N ASP A 121 11.93 -16.16 28.83
CA ASP A 121 12.75 -17.25 28.32
C ASP A 121 12.40 -18.01 27.04
N SER A 122 13.49 -18.28 26.32
CA SER A 122 13.67 -19.24 25.23
C SER A 122 13.17 -18.77 23.88
N LEU A 123 14.10 -18.32 23.02
CA LEU A 123 14.18 -18.71 21.61
C LEU A 123 15.57 -18.31 21.08
N LYS A 124 16.16 -19.24 20.32
CA LYS A 124 17.46 -19.17 19.64
C LYS A 124 17.60 -17.87 18.82
N PRO A 125 18.83 -17.39 18.54
CA PRO A 125 19.02 -16.21 17.69
C PRO A 125 18.43 -16.52 16.30
N LEU A 126 17.30 -15.88 16.02
CA LEU A 126 16.63 -15.91 14.72
C LEU A 126 17.40 -14.98 13.79
N ASP A 127 18.11 -15.61 12.85
CA ASP A 127 18.37 -15.20 11.48
C ASP A 127 18.57 -13.70 11.17
N ASP A 128 19.79 -13.38 10.71
CA ASP A 128 20.23 -12.10 10.12
C ASP A 128 19.46 -11.67 8.85
N THR A 129 18.44 -12.40 8.42
CA THR A 129 17.65 -12.15 7.19
C THR A 129 16.46 -11.19 7.39
N ILE A 130 16.15 -10.78 8.63
CA ILE A 130 14.98 -9.92 8.94
C ILE A 130 15.32 -8.41 8.94
N GLU A 131 16.60 -8.03 8.90
CA GLU A 131 17.04 -6.63 9.07
C GLU A 131 17.22 -5.85 7.75
N GLU A 132 16.65 -6.29 6.62
CA GLU A 132 16.79 -5.60 5.31
C GLU A 132 15.72 -4.52 5.06
N ALA A 133 14.55 -4.65 5.70
CA ALA A 133 13.43 -3.70 5.57
C ALA A 133 13.48 -2.61 6.65
N THR A 134 13.11 -1.39 6.31
CA THR A 134 12.98 -0.31 7.30
C THR A 134 11.75 -0.53 8.18
N PRO A 135 11.71 0.04 9.40
CA PRO A 135 10.51 -0.04 10.25
C PRO A 135 9.21 0.45 9.56
N ASP A 136 9.29 1.45 8.69
CA ASP A 136 8.13 1.93 7.90
C ASP A 136 7.68 0.87 6.89
N GLU A 137 8.61 0.21 6.19
CA GLU A 137 8.32 -0.89 5.27
C GLU A 137 7.73 -2.10 6.00
N GLN A 138 8.26 -2.43 7.18
CA GLN A 138 7.72 -3.51 8.03
C GLN A 138 6.29 -3.21 8.48
N LEU A 139 6.01 -1.98 8.92
CA LEU A 139 4.66 -1.55 9.31
C LEU A 139 3.70 -1.60 8.11
N ALA A 140 4.12 -1.10 6.94
CA ALA A 140 3.30 -1.13 5.73
C ALA A 140 3.00 -2.57 5.27
N SER A 141 3.98 -3.46 5.30
CA SER A 141 3.81 -4.87 4.96
C SER A 141 2.87 -5.59 5.94
N ALA A 142 3.02 -5.32 7.25
CA ALA A 142 2.12 -5.85 8.26
C ALA A 142 0.68 -5.34 8.06
N HIS A 143 0.51 -4.04 7.77
CA HIS A 143 -0.79 -3.46 7.47
C HIS A 143 -1.42 -4.09 6.22
N GLN A 144 -0.66 -4.24 5.13
CA GLN A 144 -1.13 -4.88 3.90
C GLN A 144 -1.59 -6.31 4.17
N SER A 145 -0.82 -7.08 4.94
CA SER A 145 -1.16 -8.45 5.32
C SER A 145 -2.45 -8.50 6.15
N LEU A 146 -2.67 -7.55 7.07
CA LEU A 146 -3.92 -7.42 7.81
C LEU A 146 -5.11 -7.12 6.89
N MET A 147 -4.94 -6.22 5.91
CA MET A 147 -5.99 -5.88 4.96
C MET A 147 -6.33 -7.04 4.02
N GLU A 148 -5.35 -7.80 3.56
CA GLU A 148 -5.58 -8.98 2.72
C GLU A 148 -6.33 -10.08 3.46
N ASN A 149 -5.94 -10.37 4.71
CA ASN A 149 -6.66 -11.32 5.55
C ASN A 149 -8.10 -10.86 5.81
N LEU A 150 -8.30 -9.56 6.07
CA LEU A 150 -9.64 -9.00 6.24
C LEU A 150 -10.48 -9.11 4.95
N ALA A 151 -9.88 -8.89 3.79
CA ALA A 151 -10.57 -9.03 2.51
C ALA A 151 -11.05 -10.47 2.28
N ASP A 152 -10.23 -11.47 2.62
CA ASP A 152 -10.61 -12.87 2.55
C ASP A 152 -11.77 -13.20 3.53
N GLU A 153 -11.72 -12.69 4.77
CA GLU A 153 -12.81 -12.84 5.75
C GLU A 153 -14.13 -12.20 5.30
N VAL A 154 -14.06 -11.00 4.71
CA VAL A 154 -15.21 -10.30 4.13
C VAL A 154 -15.79 -11.10 2.98
N LEU A 155 -14.96 -11.58 2.05
CA LEU A 155 -15.41 -12.36 0.90
C LEU A 155 -16.11 -13.67 1.33
N ASP A 156 -15.55 -14.37 2.30
CA ASP A 156 -16.16 -15.57 2.87
C ASP A 156 -17.50 -15.28 3.56
N SER A 157 -17.63 -14.13 4.21
CA SER A 157 -18.89 -13.68 4.81
C SER A 157 -19.95 -13.39 3.74
N ILE A 158 -19.57 -12.76 2.63
CA ILE A 158 -20.47 -12.50 1.49
C ILE A 158 -20.94 -13.82 0.85
N ARG A 159 -20.04 -14.78 0.65
CA ARG A 159 -20.37 -16.09 0.06
C ARG A 159 -21.40 -16.86 0.90
N LYS A 160 -21.34 -16.72 2.23
CA LYS A 160 -22.31 -17.34 3.18
C LYS A 160 -23.66 -16.61 3.23
N ALA A 161 -23.74 -15.36 2.78
CA ALA A 161 -24.96 -14.58 2.82
C ALA A 161 -26.00 -15.02 1.76
N SER A 162 -27.25 -14.57 1.91
CA SER A 162 -28.31 -14.86 0.94
C SER A 162 -28.11 -14.09 -0.38
N PRO A 163 -28.62 -14.59 -1.52
CA PRO A 163 -28.57 -13.87 -2.79
C PRO A 163 -29.16 -12.45 -2.71
N SER A 164 -30.31 -12.30 -2.06
CA SER A 164 -30.96 -11.01 -1.84
C SER A 164 -30.13 -10.04 -1.00
N PHE A 165 -29.33 -10.56 -0.05
CA PHE A 165 -28.41 -9.73 0.71
C PHE A 165 -27.26 -9.25 -0.17
N PHE A 166 -26.72 -10.11 -1.03
CA PHE A 166 -25.64 -9.76 -1.94
C PHE A 166 -26.05 -8.65 -2.92
N GLU A 167 -27.24 -8.76 -3.52
CA GLU A 167 -27.80 -7.70 -4.39
C GLU A 167 -27.88 -6.35 -3.66
N LYS A 168 -28.40 -6.38 -2.42
CA LYS A 168 -28.46 -5.18 -1.58
C LYS A 168 -27.07 -4.63 -1.26
N LEU A 169 -26.13 -5.50 -0.90
CA LEU A 169 -24.76 -5.14 -0.56
C LEU A 169 -24.04 -4.45 -1.72
N VAL A 170 -24.24 -4.94 -2.95
CA VAL A 170 -23.69 -4.31 -4.16
C VAL A 170 -24.21 -2.89 -4.32
N VAL A 171 -25.51 -2.68 -4.12
CA VAL A 171 -26.10 -1.33 -4.18
C VAL A 171 -25.56 -0.44 -3.07
N ASP A 172 -25.50 -0.95 -1.83
CA ASP A 172 -24.94 -0.22 -0.68
C ASP A 172 -23.47 0.17 -0.92
N LEU A 173 -22.67 -0.70 -1.55
CA LEU A 173 -21.29 -0.42 -1.95
C LEU A 173 -21.23 0.73 -2.96
N MET A 174 -22.00 0.65 -4.04
CA MET A 174 -22.01 1.71 -5.04
C MET A 174 -22.41 3.07 -4.43
N ILE A 175 -23.35 3.08 -3.48
CA ILE A 175 -23.73 4.29 -2.74
C ILE A 175 -22.59 4.79 -1.85
N SER A 176 -21.90 3.89 -1.14
CA SER A 176 -20.77 4.25 -0.28
C SER A 176 -19.61 4.88 -1.06
N MET A 177 -19.40 4.43 -2.31
CA MET A 177 -18.44 5.00 -3.26
C MET A 177 -18.88 6.34 -3.86
N GLY A 178 -20.12 6.78 -3.58
CA GLY A 178 -20.66 8.08 -4.01
C GLY A 178 -21.58 8.05 -5.23
N TYR A 179 -21.91 6.87 -5.77
CA TYR A 179 -22.89 6.72 -6.84
C TYR A 179 -24.34 6.76 -6.30
N GLY A 180 -25.33 7.00 -7.16
CA GLY A 180 -26.76 6.95 -6.80
C GLY A 180 -27.38 8.29 -6.40
N GLY A 181 -26.62 9.39 -6.45
CA GLY A 181 -27.14 10.74 -6.26
C GLY A 181 -27.48 11.08 -4.80
N SER A 182 -28.71 11.52 -4.52
CA SER A 182 -29.13 11.82 -3.14
C SER A 182 -29.57 10.54 -2.41
N ARG A 183 -29.23 10.41 -1.11
CA ARG A 183 -29.47 9.20 -0.29
C ARG A 183 -30.93 8.73 -0.26
N LYS A 184 -31.90 9.60 -0.56
CA LYS A 184 -33.34 9.28 -0.69
C LYS A 184 -33.70 8.67 -2.04
N GLU A 185 -33.02 9.05 -3.12
CA GLU A 185 -33.26 8.52 -4.47
C GLU A 185 -32.51 7.21 -4.72
N ALA A 186 -31.31 7.05 -4.13
CA ALA A 186 -30.50 5.85 -4.29
C ALA A 186 -31.21 4.57 -3.77
N GLY A 187 -31.96 4.68 -2.67
CA GLY A 187 -32.78 3.58 -2.13
C GLY A 187 -34.06 3.28 -2.92
N GLN A 188 -34.42 4.11 -3.90
CA GLN A 188 -35.56 3.91 -4.81
C GLN A 188 -35.13 3.53 -6.24
N ALA A 189 -33.82 3.62 -6.56
CA ALA A 189 -33.29 3.44 -7.91
C ALA A 189 -33.23 1.97 -8.38
N THR A 190 -33.40 1.01 -7.48
CA THR A 190 -33.54 -0.41 -7.82
C THR A 190 -34.95 -0.70 -8.34
N GLN A 191 -35.24 -0.27 -9.57
CA GLN A 191 -36.20 -1.00 -10.38
C GLN A 191 -35.57 -2.37 -10.66
N THR A 192 -36.04 -3.40 -9.96
CA THR A 192 -35.71 -4.79 -10.28
C THR A 192 -36.26 -5.07 -11.68
N THR A 193 -35.45 -4.83 -12.70
CA THR A 193 -35.78 -5.22 -14.07
C THR A 193 -35.67 -6.74 -14.13
N ASN A 194 -36.80 -7.44 -14.18
CA ASN A 194 -36.87 -8.88 -14.51
C ASN A 194 -36.51 -9.14 -16.00
N ASP A 195 -35.46 -8.47 -16.51
CA ASP A 195 -34.96 -8.62 -17.86
C ASP A 195 -33.59 -9.30 -17.79
N ASP A 196 -33.54 -10.55 -18.26
CA ASP A 196 -32.41 -11.42 -18.64
C ASP A 196 -30.96 -10.95 -18.31
N GLY A 197 -30.69 -10.49 -17.09
CA GLY A 197 -29.34 -10.22 -16.58
C GLY A 197 -29.03 -8.82 -16.03
N ILE A 198 -30.01 -7.96 -15.71
CA ILE A 198 -29.74 -6.69 -14.99
C ILE A 198 -30.38 -6.74 -13.61
N ASP A 199 -29.55 -6.68 -12.56
CA ASP A 199 -29.98 -6.79 -11.16
C ASP A 199 -30.24 -5.42 -10.52
N GLY A 200 -29.65 -4.34 -11.07
CA GLY A 200 -29.86 -2.99 -10.55
C GLY A 200 -29.49 -1.89 -11.54
N ILE A 201 -29.99 -0.69 -11.26
CA ILE A 201 -29.74 0.51 -12.05
C ILE A 201 -29.39 1.64 -11.07
N ILE A 202 -28.24 2.30 -11.26
CA ILE A 202 -27.78 3.37 -10.39
C ILE A 202 -27.38 4.60 -11.21
N LYS A 203 -27.73 5.80 -10.74
CA LYS A 203 -27.29 7.05 -11.36
C LYS A 203 -25.80 7.27 -11.09
N GLU A 204 -25.05 7.71 -12.08
CA GLU A 204 -23.62 8.02 -11.88
C GLU A 204 -23.42 9.27 -11.02
N ASP A 205 -24.30 10.26 -11.19
CA ASP A 205 -24.22 11.54 -10.50
C ASP A 205 -25.56 11.96 -9.88
N LYS A 206 -25.54 13.07 -9.14
CA LYS A 206 -26.72 13.64 -8.47
C LYS A 206 -27.76 14.20 -9.42
N LEU A 207 -27.37 14.58 -10.64
CA LEU A 207 -28.26 15.11 -11.67
C LEU A 207 -28.93 13.98 -12.46
N GLY A 208 -28.39 12.76 -12.41
CA GLY A 208 -28.89 11.59 -13.13
C GLY A 208 -28.70 11.70 -14.65
N LEU A 209 -27.65 12.39 -15.10
CA LEU A 209 -27.38 12.57 -16.53
C LEU A 209 -26.98 11.24 -17.19
N ASP A 210 -26.27 10.40 -16.45
CA ASP A 210 -25.85 9.07 -16.87
C ASP A 210 -26.30 8.01 -15.85
N THR A 211 -26.54 6.81 -16.39
CA THR A 211 -27.02 5.65 -15.66
C THR A 211 -26.05 4.49 -15.83
N ILE A 212 -25.73 3.83 -14.72
CA ILE A 212 -24.88 2.65 -14.62
C ILE A 212 -25.77 1.45 -14.33
N TYR A 213 -25.63 0.42 -15.15
CA TYR A 213 -26.36 -0.84 -14.98
C TYR A 213 -25.50 -1.83 -14.22
N LEU A 214 -26.09 -2.51 -13.24
CA LEU A 214 -25.41 -3.42 -12.35
C LEU A 214 -25.90 -4.85 -12.61
N GLN A 215 -24.95 -5.78 -12.65
CA GLN A 215 -25.21 -7.21 -12.55
C GLN A 215 -24.35 -7.77 -11.43
N ALA A 216 -24.97 -8.52 -10.51
CA ALA A 216 -24.35 -9.08 -9.33
C ALA A 216 -24.56 -10.60 -9.31
N LYS A 217 -23.50 -11.37 -9.56
CA LYS A 217 -23.56 -12.84 -9.51
C LYS A 217 -22.78 -13.41 -8.34
N ARG A 218 -23.47 -14.04 -7.40
CA ARG A 218 -22.84 -14.81 -6.32
C ARG A 218 -22.41 -16.18 -6.84
N TRP A 219 -21.16 -16.30 -7.29
CA TRP A 219 -20.60 -17.51 -7.88
C TRP A 219 -19.40 -18.02 -7.10
N THR A 220 -19.19 -19.33 -7.18
CA THR A 220 -17.99 -20.00 -6.63
C THR A 220 -16.96 -20.29 -7.73
N ASN A 221 -17.42 -20.53 -8.96
CA ASN A 221 -16.56 -20.84 -10.10
C ASN A 221 -16.20 -19.57 -10.86
N THR A 222 -15.06 -19.61 -11.55
CA THR A 222 -14.62 -18.52 -12.43
C THR A 222 -15.69 -18.14 -13.46
N VAL A 223 -15.95 -16.85 -13.60
CA VAL A 223 -16.86 -16.30 -14.60
C VAL A 223 -16.14 -16.26 -15.95
N HIS A 224 -16.77 -16.86 -16.96
CA HIS A 224 -16.25 -16.95 -18.31
C HIS A 224 -16.98 -16.01 -19.27
N ARG A 225 -16.37 -15.79 -20.45
CA ARG A 225 -16.84 -14.90 -21.50
C ARG A 225 -18.35 -14.98 -21.81
N PRO A 226 -19.01 -16.16 -21.89
CA PRO A 226 -20.44 -16.22 -22.24
C PRO A 226 -21.34 -15.42 -21.29
N GLU A 227 -20.96 -15.27 -20.03
CA GLU A 227 -21.75 -14.49 -19.06
C GLU A 227 -21.58 -12.98 -19.28
N ILE A 228 -20.38 -12.55 -19.64
CA ILE A 228 -20.09 -11.16 -19.98
C ILE A 228 -20.78 -10.79 -21.29
N ASP A 229 -20.75 -11.67 -22.31
CA ASP A 229 -21.45 -11.46 -23.58
C ASP A 229 -22.97 -11.34 -23.39
N LYS A 230 -23.56 -12.14 -22.47
CA LYS A 230 -24.98 -12.01 -22.08
C LYS A 230 -25.26 -10.64 -21.46
N PHE A 231 -24.42 -10.19 -20.53
CA PHE A 231 -24.56 -8.88 -19.89
C PHE A 231 -24.49 -7.74 -20.92
N ILE A 232 -23.47 -7.76 -21.79
CA ILE A 232 -23.31 -6.81 -22.89
C ILE A 232 -24.55 -6.80 -23.80
N GLY A 233 -25.11 -7.97 -24.09
CA GLY A 233 -26.36 -8.11 -24.83
C GLY A 233 -27.53 -7.41 -24.14
N ALA A 234 -27.68 -7.56 -22.83
CA ALA A 234 -28.69 -6.87 -22.03
C ALA A 234 -28.49 -5.35 -22.04
N LEU A 235 -27.25 -4.87 -21.86
CA LEU A 235 -26.91 -3.44 -21.95
C LEU A 235 -27.27 -2.84 -23.32
N THR A 236 -26.98 -3.58 -24.40
CA THR A 236 -27.28 -3.15 -25.78
C THR A 236 -28.78 -3.00 -26.00
N ARG A 237 -29.60 -3.95 -25.50
CA ARG A 237 -31.08 -3.87 -25.59
C ARG A 237 -31.63 -2.65 -24.85
N GLN A 238 -31.04 -2.31 -23.70
CA GLN A 238 -31.41 -1.14 -22.90
C GLN A 238 -30.76 0.16 -23.41
N ARG A 239 -29.99 0.13 -24.50
CA ARG A 239 -29.21 1.27 -25.04
C ARG A 239 -28.28 1.91 -23.99
N ALA A 240 -27.82 1.12 -23.03
CA ALA A 240 -26.92 1.53 -21.97
C ALA A 240 -25.48 1.65 -22.50
N ARG A 241 -24.73 2.62 -21.96
CA ARG A 241 -23.32 2.85 -22.31
C ARG A 241 -22.34 2.44 -21.20
N LYS A 242 -22.84 2.25 -19.98
CA LYS A 242 -22.03 1.98 -18.78
C LYS A 242 -22.66 0.80 -18.02
N GLY A 243 -21.82 -0.16 -17.64
CA GLY A 243 -22.25 -1.30 -16.85
C GLY A 243 -21.15 -1.77 -15.90
N VAL A 244 -21.55 -2.31 -14.75
CA VAL A 244 -20.65 -2.95 -13.79
C VAL A 244 -21.14 -4.36 -13.54
N PHE A 245 -20.27 -5.33 -13.73
CA PHE A 245 -20.52 -6.73 -13.42
C PHE A 245 -19.70 -7.10 -12.18
N LEU A 246 -20.38 -7.49 -11.11
CA LEU A 246 -19.79 -7.88 -9.83
C LEU A 246 -19.97 -9.37 -9.60
N THR A 247 -18.93 -10.03 -9.08
CA THR A 247 -18.99 -11.43 -8.68
C THR A 247 -18.21 -11.70 -7.41
N THR A 248 -18.55 -12.78 -6.70
CA THR A 248 -17.80 -13.30 -5.54
C THR A 248 -16.66 -14.27 -5.93
N SER A 249 -16.44 -14.45 -7.24
CA SER A 249 -15.42 -15.32 -7.85
C SER A 249 -14.44 -14.51 -8.69
N ASP A 250 -13.53 -15.18 -9.39
CA ASP A 250 -12.67 -14.53 -10.38
C ASP A 250 -13.29 -14.48 -11.77
N PHE A 251 -12.71 -13.66 -12.65
CA PHE A 251 -12.96 -13.70 -14.09
C PHE A 251 -11.81 -14.41 -14.83
N SER A 252 -12.15 -15.12 -15.91
CA SER A 252 -11.15 -15.63 -16.86
C SER A 252 -10.55 -14.49 -17.71
N SER A 253 -9.35 -14.71 -18.30
CA SER A 253 -8.74 -13.75 -19.24
C SER A 253 -9.70 -13.39 -20.38
N GLY A 254 -10.31 -14.39 -21.02
CA GLY A 254 -11.27 -14.17 -22.11
C GLY A 254 -12.54 -13.42 -21.69
N ALA A 255 -12.91 -13.43 -20.41
CA ALA A 255 -14.00 -12.61 -19.89
C ALA A 255 -13.59 -11.13 -19.76
N ARG A 256 -12.36 -10.86 -19.29
CA ARG A 256 -11.80 -9.50 -19.23
C ARG A 256 -11.60 -8.91 -20.63
N ASP A 257 -11.11 -9.72 -21.57
CA ASP A 257 -10.94 -9.29 -22.97
C ASP A 257 -12.27 -8.90 -23.63
N ALA A 258 -13.35 -9.63 -23.32
CA ALA A 258 -14.68 -9.35 -23.85
C ALA A 258 -15.24 -8.00 -23.38
N ALA A 259 -14.91 -7.57 -22.16
CA ALA A 259 -15.33 -6.27 -21.63
C ALA A 259 -14.52 -5.09 -22.19
N ALA A 260 -13.25 -5.29 -22.53
CA ALA A 260 -12.35 -4.22 -22.97
C ALA A 260 -12.55 -3.79 -24.44
N GLY A 261 -13.02 -4.69 -25.31
CA GLY A 261 -13.07 -4.49 -26.76
C GLY A 261 -14.31 -3.77 -27.30
N LEU A 262 -15.02 -2.97 -26.50
CA LEU A 262 -16.34 -2.43 -26.83
C LEU A 262 -16.38 -0.90 -26.83
N ASP A 263 -17.31 -0.33 -27.59
CA ASP A 263 -17.64 1.10 -27.54
C ASP A 263 -18.34 1.51 -26.22
N MET A 264 -18.78 0.54 -25.42
CA MET A 264 -19.38 0.73 -24.09
C MET A 264 -18.37 0.47 -22.98
N LYS A 265 -18.54 1.15 -21.83
CA LYS A 265 -17.68 0.97 -20.66
C LYS A 265 -18.26 -0.09 -19.73
N VAL A 266 -17.70 -1.30 -19.77
CA VAL A 266 -18.04 -2.39 -18.85
C VAL A 266 -16.90 -2.59 -17.86
N VAL A 267 -17.20 -2.41 -16.58
CA VAL A 267 -16.25 -2.66 -15.47
C VAL A 267 -16.57 -4.03 -14.87
N LEU A 268 -15.53 -4.83 -14.65
CA LEU A 268 -15.65 -6.14 -14.02
C LEU A 268 -15.01 -6.06 -12.64
N ILE A 269 -15.77 -6.34 -11.58
CA ILE A 269 -15.30 -6.34 -10.19
C ILE A 269 -15.35 -7.77 -9.67
N ASP A 270 -14.18 -8.36 -9.42
CA ASP A 270 -14.07 -9.73 -8.90
C ASP A 270 -14.20 -9.77 -7.38
N GLY A 271 -14.19 -10.97 -6.80
CA GLY A 271 -14.43 -11.16 -5.37
C GLY A 271 -13.40 -10.47 -4.48
N ARG A 272 -12.13 -10.43 -4.89
CA ARG A 272 -11.07 -9.80 -4.11
C ARG A 272 -11.17 -8.28 -4.19
N GLU A 273 -11.35 -7.75 -5.41
CA GLU A 273 -11.56 -6.31 -5.61
C GLU A 273 -12.82 -5.81 -4.87
N LEU A 274 -13.91 -6.58 -4.91
CA LEU A 274 -15.13 -6.28 -4.17
C LEU A 274 -14.86 -6.13 -2.66
N ALA A 275 -14.13 -7.07 -2.07
CA ALA A 275 -13.82 -7.03 -0.64
C ALA A 275 -12.91 -5.84 -0.28
N GLN A 276 -11.93 -5.52 -1.13
CA GLN A 276 -11.08 -4.34 -0.95
C GLN A 276 -11.91 -3.04 -1.00
N LEU A 277 -12.78 -2.89 -2.00
CA LEU A 277 -13.67 -1.74 -2.12
C LEU A 277 -14.59 -1.61 -0.89
N MET A 278 -15.08 -2.72 -0.34
CA MET A 278 -15.85 -2.70 0.89
C MET A 278 -15.04 -2.18 2.09
N ILE A 279 -13.78 -2.63 2.23
CA ILE A 279 -12.89 -2.17 3.31
C ILE A 279 -12.60 -0.68 3.17
N GLU A 280 -12.23 -0.22 1.97
CA GLU A 280 -11.93 1.18 1.68
C GLU A 280 -13.10 2.11 1.98
N ASN A 281 -14.32 1.65 1.68
CA ASN A 281 -15.55 2.42 1.90
C ASN A 281 -16.20 2.16 3.27
N ASN A 282 -15.51 1.47 4.19
CA ASN A 282 -15.98 1.13 5.53
C ASN A 282 -17.35 0.41 5.54
N LEU A 283 -17.60 -0.44 4.54
CA LEU A 283 -18.84 -1.20 4.41
C LEU A 283 -18.67 -2.62 4.95
N GLY A 284 -19.43 -2.98 5.99
CA GLY A 284 -19.39 -4.32 6.58
C GLY A 284 -18.15 -4.61 7.43
N VAL A 285 -17.31 -3.59 7.68
CA VAL A 285 -16.11 -3.66 8.53
C VAL A 285 -16.14 -2.56 9.59
N ASN A 286 -15.38 -2.74 10.67
CA ASN A 286 -15.24 -1.75 11.74
C ASN A 286 -13.75 -1.53 12.06
N VAL A 287 -13.41 -0.30 12.43
CA VAL A 287 -12.07 0.02 12.94
C VAL A 287 -11.88 -0.65 14.29
N LYS A 288 -10.90 -1.57 14.36
CA LYS A 288 -10.56 -2.28 15.59
C LYS A 288 -9.61 -1.49 16.48
N ASP A 289 -8.53 -0.97 15.90
CA ASP A 289 -7.45 -0.24 16.59
C ASP A 289 -6.94 0.88 15.67
N VAL A 290 -6.38 1.96 16.26
CA VAL A 290 -5.74 3.07 15.53
C VAL A 290 -4.31 3.24 16.03
N TYR A 291 -3.35 3.16 15.12
CA TYR A 291 -1.92 3.36 15.40
C TYR A 291 -1.43 4.67 14.78
N GLU A 292 -0.98 5.61 15.60
CA GLU A 292 -0.44 6.89 15.13
C GLU A 292 1.09 6.85 15.06
N VAL A 293 1.65 7.16 13.88
CA VAL A 293 3.09 7.36 13.71
C VAL A 293 3.38 8.86 13.81
N LYS A 294 4.16 9.26 14.82
CA LYS A 294 4.52 10.66 15.07
C LYS A 294 5.91 10.97 14.52
N GLN A 295 6.06 12.16 13.96
CA GLN A 295 7.35 12.70 13.54
C GLN A 295 7.66 13.94 14.38
N VAL A 296 8.94 14.21 14.62
CA VAL A 296 9.37 15.45 15.28
C VAL A 296 8.92 16.65 14.43
N ASP A 297 8.14 17.53 15.05
CA ASP A 297 7.88 18.86 14.51
C ASP A 297 9.12 19.72 14.77
N THR A 298 9.98 19.79 13.77
CA THR A 298 11.23 20.54 13.85
C THR A 298 11.01 22.04 14.01
N ASP A 299 9.88 22.60 13.57
CA ASP A 299 9.63 24.04 13.66
C ASP A 299 9.34 24.46 15.10
N TYR A 300 8.80 23.54 15.90
CA TYR A 300 8.60 23.71 17.34
C TYR A 300 9.91 23.88 18.15
N PHE A 301 11.03 23.34 17.66
CA PHE A 301 12.32 23.34 18.36
C PHE A 301 13.33 24.38 17.83
N ILE A 302 12.92 25.27 16.94
CA ILE A 302 13.76 26.40 16.52
C ILE A 302 13.59 27.51 17.57
N GLU A 303 14.63 27.80 18.33
CA GLU A 303 14.70 29.00 19.18
C GLU A 303 14.87 30.24 18.28
N GLU A 304 14.08 31.30 18.50
CA GLU A 304 14.16 32.58 17.76
C GLU A 304 15.52 33.28 17.92
#